data_AF-A0AA89TX68-F1
#
_entry.id   AF-A0AA89TX68-F1
#
_cell.length_a   1.000
_cell.length_b   1.000
_cell.length_c   1.000
_cell.angle_alpha   90.00
_cell.angle_beta   90.00
_cell.angle_gamma   90.00
#
_symmetry.space_group_name_H-M   'P 1'
#
loop_
_entity.id
_entity.type
_entity.pdbx_description
1 polymer ?
#
loop_
_entity_poly.entity_id
_entity_poly.type
_entity_poly.pdbx_seq_one_letter_code
_entity_poly.pdbx_strand_id
1 'polypeptide(L)'
;MGTESFPATAAGYRRLLVWAGKLGAVRRAGVEGTGTYGAGLSRYLLAQHVEVYEVNRPDRSARRLLGKSDPFDAQAAARAVLSGRARARAKSGDGPVHSARMFKLAKDSAVKARTQAINHAPQLLEPVGIGPDSAVTLLITMGDNPERLSTEASFAALCGVSPIEYSSGRRITRRLNYGGDRQANAALHRIVFTRLRHDPRTQAYYERRTQEGKTRREIIRCLKRHAAREVFNLVRPVSHTPAL
;
A
#
# COMPACT_ATOMS: atom_id res chain seq x y z
N MET A 1 -3.35 14.43 -44.06
CA MET A 1 -3.22 13.91 -42.68
C MET A 1 -3.98 14.86 -41.77
N GLY A 2 -4.87 14.34 -40.91
CA GLY A 2 -5.57 15.14 -39.90
C GLY A 2 -5.00 14.89 -38.51
N THR A 3 -5.29 15.80 -37.58
CA THR A 3 -4.98 15.65 -36.15
C THR A 3 -6.20 16.06 -35.33
N GLU A 4 -6.59 15.26 -34.35
CA GLU A 4 -7.68 15.57 -33.43
C GLU A 4 -7.41 14.96 -32.04
N SER A 5 -7.97 15.55 -30.99
CA SER A 5 -7.78 15.14 -29.61
C SER A 5 -9.04 14.49 -29.04
N PHE A 6 -8.88 13.36 -28.37
CA PHE A 6 -9.98 12.60 -27.78
C PHE A 6 -9.69 12.25 -26.31
N PRO A 7 -10.71 12.25 -25.43
CA PRO A 7 -10.54 11.76 -24.06
C PRO A 7 -10.06 10.31 -24.02
N ALA A 8 -9.20 9.97 -23.06
CA ALA A 8 -8.70 8.61 -22.85
C ALA A 8 -9.73 7.70 -22.15
N THR A 9 -10.91 7.54 -22.76
CA THR A 9 -12.03 6.75 -22.26
C THR A 9 -12.57 5.83 -23.36
N ALA A 10 -13.36 4.82 -23.01
CA ALA A 10 -13.96 3.91 -24.00
C ALA A 10 -14.79 4.67 -25.06
N ALA A 11 -15.56 5.69 -24.65
CA ALA A 11 -16.30 6.54 -25.59
C ALA A 11 -15.38 7.43 -26.44
N GLY A 12 -14.26 7.91 -25.88
CA GLY A 12 -13.24 8.62 -26.63
C GLY A 12 -12.55 7.76 -27.69
N TYR A 13 -12.22 6.51 -27.37
CA TYR A 13 -11.60 5.57 -28.32
C TYR A 13 -12.53 5.22 -29.49
N ARG A 14 -13.84 5.06 -29.23
CA ARG A 14 -14.85 4.92 -30.30
C ARG A 14 -14.87 6.13 -31.23
N ARG A 15 -14.93 7.34 -30.67
CA ARG A 15 -14.92 8.59 -31.46
C ARG A 15 -13.64 8.74 -32.28
N LEU A 16 -12.49 8.41 -31.69
CA LEU A 16 -11.21 8.39 -32.38
C LEU A 16 -11.24 7.48 -33.60
N LEU A 17 -11.72 6.24 -33.46
CA LEU A 17 -11.75 5.29 -34.58
C LEU A 17 -12.75 5.70 -35.67
N VAL A 18 -13.92 6.22 -35.29
CA VAL A 18 -14.90 6.77 -36.24
C VAL A 18 -14.30 7.95 -37.01
N TRP A 19 -13.64 8.87 -36.32
CA TRP A 19 -12.96 10.00 -36.94
C TRP A 19 -11.86 9.55 -37.90
N ALA A 20 -11.00 8.64 -37.45
CA ALA A 20 -9.91 8.11 -38.27
C ALA A 20 -10.44 7.38 -39.51
N GLY A 21 -11.58 6.68 -39.39
CA GLY A 21 -12.29 6.04 -40.50
C GLY A 21 -12.74 7.02 -41.59
N LYS A 22 -13.05 8.29 -41.25
CA LYS A 22 -13.35 9.34 -42.24
C LYS A 22 -12.14 9.70 -43.11
N LEU A 23 -10.92 9.43 -42.62
CA LEU A 23 -9.67 9.67 -43.34
C LEU A 23 -9.20 8.45 -44.15
N GLY A 24 -9.87 7.29 -43.98
CA GLY A 24 -9.57 6.05 -44.68
C GLY A 24 -9.61 4.81 -43.78
N ALA A 25 -9.42 3.63 -44.36
CA ALA A 25 -9.42 2.38 -43.62
C ALA A 25 -8.21 2.27 -42.67
N VAL A 26 -8.47 2.21 -41.37
CA VAL A 26 -7.44 2.10 -40.33
C VAL A 26 -7.03 0.64 -40.17
N ARG A 27 -5.88 0.24 -40.73
CA ARG A 27 -5.33 -1.11 -40.55
C ARG A 27 -4.23 -1.21 -39.50
N ARG A 28 -3.48 -0.12 -39.30
CA ARG A 28 -2.35 -0.06 -38.38
C ARG A 28 -2.38 1.22 -37.57
N ALA A 29 -1.95 1.15 -36.32
CA ALA A 29 -1.85 2.29 -35.42
C ALA A 29 -0.52 2.28 -34.66
N GLY A 30 0.05 3.47 -34.45
CA GLY A 30 1.18 3.68 -33.55
C GLY A 30 0.69 4.23 -32.22
N VAL A 31 1.02 3.57 -31.11
CA VAL A 31 0.63 4.01 -29.77
C VAL A 31 1.89 4.10 -28.91
N GLU A 32 2.02 5.21 -28.18
CA GLU A 32 3.06 5.37 -27.17
C GLU A 32 2.64 4.69 -25.86
N GLY A 33 3.49 3.84 -25.29
CA GLY A 33 3.23 3.22 -23.99
C GLY A 33 2.04 2.25 -24.03
N THR A 34 2.04 1.30 -24.97
CA THR A 34 0.97 0.30 -25.15
C THR A 34 0.75 -0.58 -23.91
N GLY A 35 1.68 -0.55 -22.94
CA GLY A 35 1.58 -1.26 -21.66
C GLY A 35 1.41 -0.37 -20.43
N THR A 36 1.21 0.95 -20.61
CA THR A 36 1.00 1.94 -19.54
C THR A 36 -0.17 2.87 -19.88
N TYR A 37 0.06 4.13 -20.23
CA TYR A 37 -0.97 5.12 -20.52
C TYR A 37 -1.74 4.80 -21.81
N GLY A 38 -1.08 4.21 -22.80
CA GLY A 38 -1.68 3.78 -24.07
C GLY A 38 -2.34 2.40 -24.02
N ALA A 39 -2.35 1.71 -22.87
CA ALA A 39 -2.87 0.35 -22.77
C ALA A 39 -4.37 0.24 -23.06
N GLY A 40 -5.15 1.22 -22.61
CA GLY A 40 -6.59 1.28 -22.89
C GLY A 40 -6.89 1.37 -24.39
N LEU A 41 -6.23 2.32 -25.07
CA LEU A 41 -6.36 2.52 -26.50
C LEU A 41 -5.84 1.32 -27.30
N SER A 42 -4.71 0.74 -26.90
CA SER A 42 -4.11 -0.43 -27.56
C SER A 42 -5.05 -1.63 -27.52
N ARG A 43 -5.64 -1.93 -26.36
CA ARG A 43 -6.63 -3.01 -26.25
C ARG A 43 -7.86 -2.75 -27.11
N TYR A 44 -8.37 -1.53 -27.11
CA TYR A 44 -9.54 -1.17 -27.93
C TYR A 44 -9.25 -1.36 -29.42
N LEU A 45 -8.13 -0.86 -29.92
CA LEU A 45 -7.74 -0.98 -31.33
C LEU A 45 -7.49 -2.44 -31.74
N LEU A 46 -6.81 -3.23 -30.90
CA LEU A 46 -6.62 -4.67 -31.14
C LEU A 46 -7.96 -5.42 -31.21
N ALA A 47 -8.92 -5.08 -30.35
CA ALA A 47 -10.27 -5.66 -30.38
C ALA A 47 -11.10 -5.25 -31.62
N GLN A 48 -10.69 -4.18 -32.32
CA GLN A 48 -11.27 -3.74 -33.60
C GLN A 48 -10.44 -4.23 -34.79
N HIS A 49 -9.56 -5.23 -34.58
CA HIS A 49 -8.69 -5.82 -35.60
C HIS A 49 -7.69 -4.84 -36.25
N VAL A 50 -7.31 -3.76 -35.54
CA VAL A 50 -6.24 -2.85 -35.95
C VAL A 50 -4.91 -3.34 -35.39
N GLU A 51 -3.89 -3.46 -36.24
CA GLU A 51 -2.55 -3.81 -35.78
C GLU A 51 -1.92 -2.63 -35.03
N VAL A 52 -1.62 -2.83 -33.74
CA VAL A 52 -1.03 -1.77 -32.91
C VAL A 52 0.48 -1.99 -32.79
N TYR A 53 1.25 -0.93 -32.99
CA TYR A 53 2.71 -0.91 -32.83
C TYR A 53 3.09 0.02 -31.68
N GLU A 54 3.98 -0.46 -30.82
CA GLU A 54 4.64 0.38 -29.80
C GLU A 54 5.57 1.35 -30.52
N VAL A 55 5.30 2.64 -30.34
CA VAL A 55 6.20 3.69 -30.82
C VAL A 55 6.97 4.24 -29.63
N ASN A 56 8.26 3.94 -29.58
CA ASN A 56 9.16 4.57 -28.63
C ASN A 56 9.23 6.08 -28.93
N ARG A 57 9.07 6.91 -27.90
CA ARG A 57 9.37 8.35 -27.99
C ARG A 57 10.74 8.55 -28.63
N PRO A 58 10.88 9.48 -29.59
CA PRO A 58 12.19 9.86 -30.09
C PRO A 58 13.04 10.45 -28.95
N ASP A 59 14.35 10.39 -29.19
CA ASP A 59 15.39 10.78 -28.25
C ASP A 59 15.13 12.19 -27.65
N ARG A 60 15.49 12.36 -26.38
CA ARG A 60 15.27 13.59 -25.59
C ARG A 60 15.94 14.81 -26.24
N SER A 61 16.98 14.59 -27.03
CA SER A 61 17.74 15.59 -27.82
C SER A 61 16.91 16.22 -28.95
N ALA A 62 16.19 15.41 -29.75
CA ALA A 62 15.35 15.88 -30.85
C ALA A 62 14.13 16.71 -30.37
N ARG A 63 13.68 16.48 -29.12
CA ARG A 63 12.56 17.19 -28.49
C ARG A 63 12.84 18.64 -28.11
N ARG A 64 14.12 19.06 -28.00
CA ARG A 64 14.48 20.45 -27.71
C ARG A 64 14.39 21.37 -28.93
N LEU A 65 14.49 20.82 -30.14
CA LEU A 65 14.52 21.59 -31.39
C LEU A 65 13.13 21.87 -31.99
N LEU A 66 12.10 21.05 -31.70
CA LEU A 66 10.84 21.04 -32.45
C LEU A 66 9.60 21.54 -31.69
N GLY A 67 9.75 21.97 -30.44
CA GLY A 67 8.60 22.42 -29.65
C GLY A 67 7.72 21.26 -29.18
N LYS A 68 7.28 21.33 -27.93
CA LYS A 68 6.51 20.29 -27.25
C LYS A 68 5.04 20.34 -27.74
N SER A 69 4.69 19.57 -28.76
CA SER A 69 3.30 19.52 -29.24
C SER A 69 2.83 18.09 -29.45
N ASP A 70 1.82 17.67 -28.68
CA ASP A 70 1.17 16.36 -28.79
C ASP A 70 0.73 16.02 -30.24
N PRO A 71 0.25 16.98 -31.06
CA PRO A 71 0.06 16.81 -32.51
C PRO A 71 1.27 16.29 -33.29
N PHE A 72 2.46 16.82 -33.04
CA PHE A 72 3.68 16.41 -33.74
C PHE A 72 4.08 14.99 -33.34
N ASP A 73 3.95 14.65 -32.06
CA ASP A 73 4.23 13.30 -31.57
C ASP A 73 3.25 12.27 -32.17
N ALA A 74 1.96 12.61 -32.26
CA ALA A 74 0.96 11.77 -32.91
C ALA A 74 1.27 11.55 -34.41
N GLN A 75 1.66 12.60 -35.12
CA GLN A 75 2.03 12.50 -36.54
C GLN A 75 3.33 11.71 -36.74
N ALA A 76 4.32 11.91 -35.89
CA ALA A 76 5.58 11.17 -35.91
C ALA A 76 5.36 9.67 -35.65
N ALA A 77 4.47 9.34 -34.72
CA ALA A 77 4.07 7.96 -34.46
C ALA A 77 3.36 7.32 -35.67
N ALA A 78 2.40 8.01 -36.27
CA ALA A 78 1.72 7.54 -37.47
C ALA A 78 2.72 7.31 -38.62
N ARG A 79 3.65 8.24 -38.86
CA ARG A 79 4.70 8.11 -39.89
C ARG A 79 5.65 6.95 -39.61
N ALA A 80 6.01 6.70 -38.35
CA ALA A 80 6.89 5.59 -37.98
C ALA A 80 6.26 4.21 -38.25
N VAL A 81 4.94 4.09 -38.11
CA VAL A 81 4.20 2.87 -38.47
C VAL A 81 4.08 2.74 -40.00
N LEU A 82 3.71 3.83 -40.68
CA LEU A 82 3.57 3.84 -42.15
C LEU A 82 4.89 3.50 -42.86
N SER A 83 6.02 4.00 -42.36
CA SER A 83 7.34 3.71 -42.93
C SER A 83 7.91 2.33 -42.55
N GLY A 84 7.22 1.57 -41.69
CA GLY A 84 7.73 0.30 -41.18
C GLY A 84 8.91 0.42 -40.20
N ARG A 85 9.24 1.64 -39.74
CA ARG A 85 10.29 1.88 -38.73
C ARG A 85 9.89 1.34 -37.36
N ALA A 86 8.60 1.41 -37.00
CA ALA A 86 8.06 0.80 -35.80
C ALA A 86 7.83 -0.70 -36.02
N ARG A 87 8.67 -1.54 -35.38
CA ARG A 87 8.65 -3.01 -35.56
C ARG A 87 8.00 -3.76 -34.39
N ALA A 88 7.93 -3.14 -33.22
CA ALA A 88 7.41 -3.78 -32.01
C ALA A 88 5.87 -3.77 -32.04
N ARG A 89 5.24 -4.92 -32.25
CA ARG A 89 3.78 -5.06 -32.13
C ARG A 89 3.37 -4.99 -30.67
N ALA A 90 2.32 -4.22 -30.37
CA ALA A 90 1.75 -4.18 -29.03
C ALA A 90 1.29 -5.58 -28.62
N LYS A 91 1.67 -5.99 -27.42
CA LYS A 91 1.18 -7.23 -26.81
C LYS A 91 -0.22 -6.96 -26.26
N SER A 92 -1.08 -7.98 -26.28
CA SER A 92 -2.49 -7.94 -25.88
C SER A 92 -2.73 -7.39 -24.46
N GLY A 93 -1.72 -7.46 -23.59
CA GLY A 93 -1.74 -6.82 -22.27
C GLY A 93 -2.65 -7.53 -21.27
N ASP A 94 -3.04 -8.76 -21.56
CA ASP A 94 -3.91 -9.64 -20.78
C ASP A 94 -3.23 -10.97 -20.38
N GLY A 95 -1.99 -11.19 -20.82
CA GLY A 95 -1.22 -12.40 -20.52
C GLY A 95 -0.41 -12.36 -19.21
N PRO A 96 0.31 -13.46 -18.87
CA PRO A 96 1.05 -13.61 -17.61
C PRO A 96 2.03 -12.47 -17.28
N VAL A 97 2.62 -11.84 -18.31
CA VAL A 97 3.54 -10.70 -18.17
C VAL A 97 2.84 -9.44 -17.63
N HIS A 98 1.58 -9.20 -18.04
CA HIS A 98 0.79 -8.10 -17.49
C HIS A 98 0.45 -8.36 -16.03
N SER A 99 -0.01 -9.57 -15.70
CA SER A 99 -0.28 -9.96 -14.32
C SER A 99 0.95 -9.82 -13.43
N ALA A 100 2.12 -10.31 -13.87
CA ALA A 100 3.38 -10.15 -13.14
C ALA A 100 3.75 -8.68 -12.92
N ARG A 101 3.50 -7.82 -13.91
CA ARG A 101 3.72 -6.36 -13.77
C ARG A 101 2.77 -5.74 -12.76
N MET A 102 1.50 -6.14 -12.73
CA MET A 102 0.52 -5.68 -11.74
C MET A 102 0.91 -6.12 -10.33
N PHE A 103 1.33 -7.38 -10.16
CA PHE A 103 1.86 -7.86 -8.88
C PHE A 103 3.09 -7.08 -8.44
N LYS A 104 4.05 -6.83 -9.35
CA LYS A 104 5.23 -6.03 -9.04
C LYS A 104 4.84 -4.61 -8.59
N LEU A 105 3.93 -3.95 -9.31
CA LEU A 105 3.47 -2.61 -8.96
C LEU A 105 2.81 -2.57 -7.58
N ALA A 106 1.95 -3.53 -7.28
CA ALA A 106 1.30 -3.65 -5.97
C ALA A 106 2.33 -3.88 -4.86
N LYS A 107 3.32 -4.76 -5.09
CA LYS A 107 4.43 -5.01 -4.16
C LYS A 107 5.25 -3.74 -3.91
N ASP A 108 5.69 -3.06 -4.96
CA ASP A 108 6.52 -1.85 -4.85
C ASP A 108 5.77 -0.73 -4.11
N SER A 109 4.47 -0.58 -4.37
CA SER A 109 3.59 0.36 -3.66
C SER A 109 3.46 0.02 -2.17
N ALA A 110 3.23 -1.25 -1.83
CA ALA A 110 3.12 -1.70 -0.44
C ALA A 110 4.44 -1.51 0.34
N VAL A 111 5.58 -1.82 -0.29
CA VAL A 111 6.91 -1.57 0.30
C VAL A 111 7.12 -0.09 0.56
N LYS A 112 6.76 0.79 -0.39
CA LYS A 112 6.89 2.24 -0.22
C LYS A 112 6.02 2.76 0.93
N ALA A 113 4.75 2.35 0.99
CA ALA A 113 3.83 2.75 2.05
C ALA A 113 4.34 2.30 3.43
N ARG A 114 4.84 1.07 3.55
CA ARG A 114 5.47 0.56 4.78
C ARG A 114 6.67 1.41 5.18
N THR A 115 7.59 1.69 4.27
CA THR A 115 8.78 2.52 4.56
C THR A 115 8.40 3.93 4.99
N GLN A 116 7.42 4.55 4.33
CA GLN A 116 6.93 5.88 4.75
C GLN A 116 6.34 5.85 6.16
N ALA A 117 5.49 4.87 6.46
CA ALA A 117 4.90 4.74 7.78
C ALA A 117 5.95 4.51 8.89
N ILE A 118 7.01 3.73 8.61
CA ILE A 118 8.16 3.58 9.51
C ILE A 118 8.85 4.92 9.77
N ASN A 119 9.16 5.67 8.70
CA ASN A 119 9.90 6.93 8.81
C ASN A 119 9.14 8.01 9.60
N HIS A 120 7.81 7.91 9.68
CA HIS A 120 6.98 8.83 10.47
C HIS A 120 6.89 8.47 11.96
N ALA A 121 7.24 7.25 12.35
CA ALA A 121 7.22 6.81 13.75
C ALA A 121 8.44 5.92 14.08
N PRO A 122 9.69 6.40 13.87
CA PRO A 122 10.90 5.61 14.08
C PRO A 122 11.05 5.13 15.52
N GLN A 123 10.53 5.89 16.49
CA GLN A 123 10.54 5.54 17.91
C GLN A 123 9.79 4.25 18.22
N LEU A 124 8.87 3.81 17.36
CA LEU A 124 8.21 2.51 17.52
C LEU A 124 9.14 1.33 17.24
N LEU A 125 10.25 1.52 16.54
CA LEU A 125 11.19 0.45 16.21
C LEU A 125 12.37 0.35 17.17
N GLU A 126 12.52 1.30 18.10
CA GLU A 126 13.56 1.25 19.13
C GLU A 126 13.34 0.12 20.15
N PRO A 127 12.11 -0.13 20.66
CA PRO A 127 11.89 -1.20 21.62
C PRO A 127 11.97 -2.58 20.98
N VAL A 128 12.59 -3.51 21.70
CA VAL A 128 12.70 -4.91 21.28
C VAL A 128 11.33 -5.49 20.93
N GLY A 129 11.25 -6.18 19.80
CA GLY A 129 10.06 -6.93 19.38
C GLY A 129 9.01 -6.15 18.60
N ILE A 130 9.09 -4.82 18.53
CA ILE A 130 8.21 -4.03 17.66
C ILE A 130 8.83 -3.99 16.26
N GLY A 131 8.37 -4.88 15.39
CA GLY A 131 8.73 -4.87 13.97
C GLY A 131 7.85 -3.89 13.17
N PRO A 132 8.26 -3.51 11.96
CA PRO A 132 7.51 -2.54 11.16
C PRO A 132 6.07 -2.90 10.86
N ASP A 133 5.76 -4.17 10.58
CA ASP A 133 4.39 -4.57 10.26
C ASP A 133 3.47 -4.45 11.48
N SER A 134 4.01 -4.78 12.68
CA SER A 134 3.32 -4.57 13.94
C SER A 134 3.13 -3.09 14.22
N ALA A 135 4.16 -2.26 13.99
CA ALA A 135 4.09 -0.81 14.16
C ALA A 135 3.01 -0.18 13.27
N VAL A 136 3.03 -0.50 11.97
CA VAL A 136 2.04 -0.02 10.99
C VAL A 136 0.63 -0.45 11.37
N THR A 137 0.43 -1.72 11.74
CA THR A 137 -0.88 -2.23 12.17
C THR A 137 -1.41 -1.46 13.37
N LEU A 138 -0.56 -1.19 14.36
CA LEU A 138 -0.93 -0.47 15.58
C LEU A 138 -1.22 1.00 15.32
N LEU A 139 -0.49 1.65 14.41
CA LEU A 139 -0.76 3.02 13.97
C LEU A 139 -2.09 3.12 13.21
N ILE A 140 -2.36 2.19 12.28
CA ILE A 140 -3.65 2.12 11.58
C ILE A 140 -4.81 1.95 12.57
N THR A 141 -4.61 1.08 13.56
CA THR A 141 -5.61 0.84 14.62
C THR A 141 -5.85 2.11 15.44
N MET A 142 -4.77 2.83 15.78
CA MET A 142 -4.84 4.09 16.53
C MET A 142 -5.60 5.17 15.75
N GLY A 143 -5.45 5.18 14.42
CA GLY A 143 -6.09 6.14 13.54
C GLY A 143 -5.43 7.51 13.56
N ASP A 144 -6.06 8.46 12.88
CA ASP A 144 -5.60 9.84 12.67
C ASP A 144 -6.15 10.83 13.70
N ASN A 145 -6.97 10.37 14.65
CA ASN A 145 -7.63 11.21 15.64
C ASN A 145 -7.01 11.03 17.05
N PRO A 146 -6.04 11.87 17.44
CA PRO A 146 -5.35 11.76 18.72
C PRO A 146 -6.26 12.02 19.93
N GLU A 147 -7.36 12.76 19.77
CA GLU A 147 -8.30 13.06 20.86
C GLU A 147 -9.18 11.85 21.21
N ARG A 148 -9.45 10.98 20.24
CA ARG A 148 -10.25 9.76 20.43
C ARG A 148 -9.58 8.74 21.35
N LEU A 149 -8.25 8.80 21.49
CA LEU A 149 -7.46 7.91 22.33
C LEU A 149 -6.76 8.70 23.45
N SER A 150 -7.58 9.16 24.40
CA SER A 150 -7.11 9.96 25.53
C SER A 150 -6.39 9.14 26.61
N THR A 151 -6.59 7.81 26.66
CA THR A 151 -6.00 6.96 27.70
C THR A 151 -5.37 5.67 27.18
N GLU A 152 -4.40 5.17 27.94
CA GLU A 152 -3.81 3.85 27.74
C GLU A 152 -4.88 2.73 27.84
N ALA A 153 -5.92 2.94 28.64
CA ALA A 153 -7.02 1.99 28.81
C ALA A 153 -7.91 1.91 27.56
N SER A 154 -8.26 3.05 26.96
CA SER A 154 -9.00 3.08 25.70
C SER A 154 -8.21 2.41 24.56
N PHE A 155 -6.89 2.60 24.51
CA PHE A 155 -6.07 1.92 23.50
C PHE A 155 -6.02 0.40 23.71
N ALA A 156 -5.88 -0.09 24.93
CA ALA A 156 -5.96 -1.53 25.18
C ALA A 156 -7.34 -2.12 24.89
N ALA A 157 -8.41 -1.39 25.17
CA ALA A 157 -9.75 -1.82 24.80
C ALA A 157 -9.89 -1.95 23.28
N LEU A 158 -9.37 -0.96 22.54
CA LEU A 158 -9.33 -0.96 21.09
C LEU A 158 -8.52 -2.14 20.53
N CYS A 159 -7.36 -2.46 21.10
CA CYS A 159 -6.56 -3.62 20.69
C CYS A 159 -7.10 -4.96 21.25
N GLY A 160 -8.20 -4.98 21.99
CA GLY A 160 -8.77 -6.19 22.58
C GLY A 160 -7.88 -6.85 23.65
N VAL A 161 -7.03 -6.07 24.31
CA VAL A 161 -6.13 -6.53 25.39
C VAL A 161 -6.50 -5.96 26.75
N SER A 162 -7.58 -5.20 26.84
CA SER A 162 -8.16 -4.80 28.13
C SER A 162 -8.76 -6.02 28.85
N PRO A 163 -8.52 -6.17 30.16
CA PRO A 163 -9.24 -7.16 30.94
C PRO A 163 -10.71 -6.76 31.03
N ILE A 164 -11.63 -7.68 30.73
CA ILE A 164 -13.06 -7.49 31.00
C ILE A 164 -13.38 -8.20 32.30
N GLU A 165 -13.91 -7.48 33.28
CA GLU A 165 -14.38 -8.07 34.51
C GLU A 165 -15.57 -9.00 34.24
N TYR A 166 -15.48 -10.21 34.76
CA TYR A 166 -16.52 -11.21 34.65
C TYR A 166 -16.48 -12.05 35.93
N SER A 167 -17.09 -11.56 37.00
CA SER A 167 -17.05 -12.22 38.30
C SER A 167 -18.45 -12.49 38.81
N SER A 168 -18.74 -13.73 39.20
CA SER A 168 -19.90 -14.07 40.02
C SER A 168 -19.48 -14.13 41.49
N GLY A 169 -19.80 -13.07 42.25
CA GLY A 169 -19.61 -13.03 43.71
C GLY A 169 -18.16 -13.13 44.18
N ARG A 170 -17.73 -14.30 44.68
CA ARG A 170 -16.52 -14.50 45.51
C ARG A 170 -15.17 -14.56 44.80
N ARG A 171 -15.11 -14.69 43.46
CA ARG A 171 -13.84 -14.70 42.70
C ARG A 171 -13.84 -13.64 41.62
N ILE A 172 -12.83 -12.76 41.63
CA ILE A 172 -12.60 -11.80 40.55
C ILE A 172 -11.89 -12.49 39.39
N THR A 173 -12.65 -13.03 38.45
CA THR A 173 -12.11 -13.52 37.18
C THR A 173 -12.30 -12.50 36.06
N ARG A 174 -11.36 -12.49 35.12
CA ARG A 174 -11.36 -11.57 33.98
C ARG A 174 -11.39 -12.37 32.69
N ARG A 175 -12.27 -12.01 31.77
CA ARG A 175 -12.39 -12.62 30.43
C ARG A 175 -11.62 -11.80 29.39
N LEU A 176 -11.38 -12.43 28.24
CA LEU A 176 -10.81 -11.80 27.05
C LEU A 176 -11.78 -10.76 26.48
N ASN A 177 -11.25 -9.63 26.00
CA ASN A 177 -12.01 -8.70 25.19
C ASN A 177 -12.07 -9.18 23.75
N TYR A 178 -13.27 -9.53 23.29
CA TYR A 178 -13.51 -10.02 21.94
C TYR A 178 -13.90 -8.92 20.93
N GLY A 179 -14.20 -7.71 21.39
CA GLY A 179 -14.69 -6.61 20.57
C GLY A 179 -13.60 -5.69 19.99
N GLY A 180 -12.33 -5.90 20.36
CA GLY A 180 -11.21 -5.11 19.83
C GLY A 180 -10.68 -5.60 18.48
N ASP A 181 -9.82 -4.79 17.87
CA ASP A 181 -9.12 -5.06 16.62
C ASP A 181 -8.24 -6.32 16.75
N ARG A 182 -8.55 -7.34 15.94
CA ARG A 182 -7.85 -8.63 15.96
C ARG A 182 -6.47 -8.57 15.33
N GLN A 183 -6.24 -7.69 14.35
CA GLN A 183 -4.92 -7.49 13.76
C GLN A 183 -3.99 -6.82 14.77
N ALA A 184 -4.46 -5.78 15.47
CA ALA A 184 -3.73 -5.14 16.56
C ALA A 184 -3.41 -6.13 17.69
N ASN A 185 -4.39 -6.93 18.08
CA ASN A 185 -4.24 -7.97 19.09
C ASN A 185 -3.16 -9.00 18.72
N ALA A 186 -3.13 -9.40 17.44
CA ALA A 186 -2.13 -10.31 16.89
C ALA A 186 -0.75 -9.65 16.76
N ALA A 187 -0.67 -8.36 16.42
CA ALA A 187 0.58 -7.60 16.42
C ALA A 187 1.21 -7.56 17.83
N LEU A 188 0.42 -7.24 18.87
CA LEU A 188 0.86 -7.29 20.27
C LEU A 188 1.31 -8.69 20.70
N HIS A 189 0.63 -9.73 20.21
CA HIS A 189 1.05 -11.11 20.47
C HIS A 189 2.42 -11.43 19.85
N ARG A 190 2.67 -11.00 18.61
CA ARG A 190 3.98 -11.16 17.95
C ARG A 190 5.08 -10.43 18.71
N ILE A 191 4.83 -9.17 19.12
CA ILE A 191 5.77 -8.39 19.94
C ILE A 191 6.16 -9.17 21.20
N VAL A 192 5.17 -9.67 21.95
CA VAL A 192 5.41 -10.42 23.19
C VAL A 192 6.20 -11.71 22.94
N PHE A 193 5.91 -12.46 21.88
CA PHE A 193 6.65 -13.69 21.58
C PHE A 193 8.10 -13.42 21.18
N THR A 194 8.34 -12.36 20.40
CA THR A 194 9.71 -11.92 20.07
C THR A 194 10.46 -11.52 21.35
N ARG A 195 9.82 -10.77 22.25
CA ARG A 195 10.41 -10.38 23.55
C ARG A 195 10.70 -11.57 24.45
N LEU A 196 9.83 -12.56 24.52
CA LEU A 196 10.10 -13.77 25.30
C LEU A 196 11.34 -14.53 24.78
N ARG A 197 11.71 -14.37 23.51
CA ARG A 197 12.92 -14.95 22.94
C ARG A 197 14.17 -14.08 23.13
N HIS A 198 14.03 -12.75 23.09
CA HIS A 198 15.17 -11.84 22.93
C HIS A 198 15.30 -10.73 23.99
N ASP A 199 14.28 -10.46 24.80
CA ASP A 199 14.28 -9.39 25.81
C ASP A 199 14.41 -9.98 27.23
N PRO A 200 15.58 -9.81 27.89
CA PRO A 200 15.82 -10.31 29.24
C PRO A 200 14.80 -9.77 30.27
N ARG A 201 14.32 -8.54 30.11
CA ARG A 201 13.33 -7.95 31.04
C ARG A 201 12.00 -8.69 30.97
N THR A 202 11.54 -9.01 29.77
CA THR A 202 10.32 -9.79 29.54
C THR A 202 10.46 -11.23 30.03
N GLN A 203 11.65 -11.84 29.86
CA GLN A 203 11.95 -13.18 30.37
C GLN A 203 11.92 -13.22 31.91
N ALA A 204 12.60 -12.29 32.58
CA ALA A 204 12.59 -12.17 34.04
C ALA A 204 11.17 -11.92 34.58
N TYR A 205 10.36 -11.11 33.88
CA TYR A 205 8.95 -10.94 34.24
C TYR A 205 8.18 -12.26 34.12
N TYR A 206 8.39 -13.01 33.04
CA TYR A 206 7.72 -14.29 32.81
C TYR A 206 8.06 -15.30 33.91
N GLU A 207 9.33 -15.42 34.27
CA GLU A 207 9.80 -16.31 35.33
C GLU A 207 9.21 -15.94 36.69
N ARG A 208 9.29 -14.66 37.07
CA ARG A 208 8.69 -14.16 38.33
C ARG A 208 7.21 -14.46 38.42
N ARG A 209 6.43 -14.18 37.36
CA ARG A 209 4.98 -14.46 37.38
C ARG A 209 4.67 -15.96 37.38
N THR A 210 5.56 -16.79 36.83
CA THR A 210 5.44 -18.25 36.89
C THR A 210 5.62 -18.74 38.32
N GLN A 211 6.60 -18.19 39.06
CA GLN A 211 6.81 -18.50 40.48
C GLN A 211 5.64 -18.05 41.37
N GLU A 212 4.95 -16.97 41.01
CA GLU A 212 3.71 -16.52 41.65
C GLU A 212 2.48 -17.43 41.33
N GLY A 213 2.67 -18.51 40.57
CA GLY A 213 1.61 -19.47 40.23
C GLY A 213 0.69 -19.05 39.08
N LYS A 214 1.03 -18.02 38.29
CA LYS A 214 0.23 -17.65 37.12
C LYS A 214 0.42 -18.63 35.97
N THR A 215 -0.67 -18.89 35.26
CA THR A 215 -0.62 -19.68 34.03
C THR A 215 0.05 -18.89 32.90
N ARG A 216 0.69 -19.60 31.96
CA ARG A 216 1.28 -19.00 30.75
C ARG A 216 0.31 -18.06 30.02
N ARG A 217 -0.97 -18.41 29.94
CA ARG A 217 -2.01 -17.58 29.29
C ARG A 217 -2.22 -16.26 30.01
N GLU A 218 -2.22 -16.25 31.35
CA GLU A 218 -2.35 -15.03 32.15
C GLU A 218 -1.12 -14.14 32.02
N ILE A 219 0.08 -14.72 32.03
CA ILE A 219 1.33 -13.99 31.86
C ILE A 219 1.35 -13.30 30.49
N ILE A 220 1.02 -14.02 29.41
CA ILE A 220 0.96 -13.44 28.06
C ILE A 220 -0.06 -12.30 27.98
N ARG A 221 -1.22 -12.41 28.65
CA ARG A 221 -2.19 -11.30 28.71
C ARG A 221 -1.61 -10.07 29.39
N CYS A 222 -0.92 -10.24 30.51
CA CYS A 222 -0.23 -9.13 31.20
C CYS A 222 0.84 -8.48 30.30
N LEU A 223 1.67 -9.29 29.63
CA LEU A 223 2.70 -8.81 28.73
C LEU A 223 2.11 -8.05 27.53
N LYS A 224 1.00 -8.53 26.95
CA LYS A 224 0.31 -7.81 25.87
C LYS A 224 -0.27 -6.48 26.33
N ARG A 225 -0.76 -6.41 27.56
CA ARG A 225 -1.22 -5.13 28.16
C ARG A 225 -0.06 -4.16 28.35
N HIS A 226 1.10 -4.64 28.80
CA HIS A 226 2.33 -3.82 28.89
C HIS A 226 2.83 -3.36 27.52
N ALA A 227 2.85 -4.22 26.51
CA ALA A 227 3.21 -3.83 25.15
C ALA A 227 2.26 -2.76 24.58
N ALA A 228 0.96 -2.88 24.82
CA ALA A 228 -0.01 -1.85 24.40
C ALA A 228 0.22 -0.51 25.12
N ARG A 229 0.56 -0.54 26.41
CA ARG A 229 0.91 0.66 27.18
C ARG A 229 2.11 1.39 26.60
N GLU A 230 3.17 0.64 26.33
CA GLU A 230 4.40 1.18 25.79
C GLU A 230 4.20 1.79 24.41
N VAL A 231 3.50 1.07 23.51
CA VAL A 231 3.14 1.60 22.19
C VAL A 231 2.33 2.90 22.30
N PHE A 232 1.33 2.94 23.19
CA PHE A 232 0.54 4.15 23.41
C PHE A 232 1.42 5.34 23.82
N ASN A 233 2.38 5.12 24.71
CA ASN A 233 3.29 6.17 25.17
C ASN A 233 4.31 6.61 24.12
N LEU A 234 4.70 5.74 23.19
CA LEU A 234 5.64 6.06 22.11
C LEU A 234 5.01 6.88 20.97
N VAL A 235 3.70 6.70 20.74
CA VAL A 235 3.01 7.43 19.66
C VAL A 235 2.45 8.76 20.14
N ARG A 236 2.13 8.89 21.43
CA ARG A 236 1.67 10.17 21.98
C ARG A 236 2.84 11.18 21.96
N PRO A 237 2.67 12.39 21.39
CA PRO A 237 3.70 13.40 21.50
C PRO A 237 3.98 13.65 22.99
N VAL A 238 5.26 13.61 23.37
CA VAL A 238 5.69 14.13 24.67
C VAL A 238 5.24 15.58 24.67
N SER A 239 4.33 15.95 25.57
CA SER A 239 4.00 17.35 25.78
C SER A 239 5.30 18.05 26.14
N HIS A 240 5.92 18.72 25.18
CA HIS A 240 6.94 19.71 25.47
C HIS A 240 6.20 20.83 26.19
N THR A 241 6.19 20.80 27.51
CA THR A 241 5.98 22.01 28.29
C THR A 241 7.13 22.93 27.89
N PRO A 242 6.89 24.06 27.18
CA PRO A 242 7.95 25.01 26.95
C PRO A 242 8.41 25.48 28.33
N ALA A 243 9.70 25.35 28.61
CA ALA A 243 10.29 25.95 29.80
C ALA A 243 10.02 27.45 29.75
N LEU A 244 9.32 27.97 30.77
CA LEU A 244 9.15 29.40 31.00
C LEU A 244 10.46 30.02 31.45
#